data_AF-A0A9E6Z5E9-F1
#
_entry.id   AF-A0A9E6Z5E9-F1
#
_cell.length_a   1.000
_cell.length_b   1.000
_cell.length_c   1.000
_cell.angle_alpha   90.00
_cell.angle_beta   90.00
_cell.angle_gamma   90.00
#
_symmetry.space_group_name_H-M   'P 1'
#
loop_
_entity.id
_entity.type
_entity.pdbx_description
1 polymer ?
#
loop_
_entity_poly.entity_id
_entity_poly.type
_entity_poly.pdbx_seq_one_letter_code
_entity_poly.pdbx_strand_id
1 'polypeptide(L)' 'MTRICRAIDKSEKIGILGDYDVDGATSTSLFLKYFEALGIDVIYHIPDRITEGYGPSRQGIDFLPLKMFLL' A
#
# COMPACT_ATOMS: atom_id res chain seq x y z
N MET A 1 -2.35 14.93 0.14
CA MET A 1 -1.15 14.92 -0.73
C MET A 1 0.16 15.19 0.02
N THR A 2 0.21 16.15 0.94
CA THR A 2 1.45 16.56 1.64
C THR A 2 2.23 15.44 2.33
N ARG A 3 1.55 14.38 2.82
CA ARG A 3 2.21 13.27 3.52
C ARG A 3 3.00 12.36 2.59
N ILE A 4 2.47 12.06 1.39
CA ILE A 4 3.11 11.20 0.39
C ILE A 4 4.36 11.86 -0.13
N CYS A 5 4.26 13.14 -0.54
CA CYS A 5 5.42 13.93 -0.96
C CYS A 5 6.52 13.92 0.10
N ARG A 6 6.17 14.13 1.38
CA ARG A 6 7.14 14.06 2.47
C ARG A 6 7.77 12.68 2.66
N ALA A 7 7.00 11.61 2.45
CA ALA A 7 7.52 10.24 2.53
C ALA A 7 8.53 9.96 1.41
N ILE A 8 8.21 10.42 0.19
CA ILE A 8 9.09 10.37 -0.98
C ILE A 8 10.37 11.18 -0.73
N ASP A 9 10.25 12.45 -0.31
CA ASP A 9 11.39 13.34 -0.05
C ASP A 9 12.33 12.80 1.03
N LYS A 10 11.81 12.03 1.99
CA LYS A 10 12.57 11.41 3.08
C LYS A 10 13.04 9.99 2.79
N SER A 11 12.76 9.46 1.59
CA SER A 11 13.01 8.06 1.25
C SER A 11 12.44 7.09 2.29
N GLU A 12 11.27 7.41 2.86
CA GLU A 12 10.54 6.51 3.75
C GLU A 12 10.04 5.31 2.92
N LYS A 13 10.08 4.09 3.50
CA LYS A 13 9.43 2.94 2.87
C LYS A 13 7.93 3.21 2.76
N ILE A 14 7.35 2.93 1.60
CA ILE A 14 5.92 3.12 1.32
C ILE A 14 5.26 1.75 1.17
N GLY A 15 4.13 1.61 1.84
CA GLY A 15 3.25 0.47 1.85
C GLY A 15 1.90 0.85 1.29
N ILE A 16 1.29 -0.02 0.48
CA ILE A 16 -0.06 0.19 -0.03
C ILE A 16 -0.94 -0.95 0.48
N LEU A 17 -2.01 -0.62 1.19
CA LEU A 17 -3.01 -1.61 1.57
C LEU A 17 -4.20 -1.46 0.62
N GLY A 18 -4.30 -2.38 -0.33
CA GLY A 18 -5.41 -2.43 -1.27
C GLY A 18 -6.69 -2.98 -0.65
N ASP A 19 -7.80 -2.83 -1.36
CA ASP A 19 -9.02 -3.63 -1.14
C ASP A 19 -9.09 -4.74 -2.19
N TYR A 20 -9.76 -5.84 -1.86
CA TYR A 20 -9.86 -7.03 -2.70
C TYR A 20 -10.88 -6.90 -3.83
N ASP A 21 -11.69 -5.85 -3.83
CA ASP A 21 -12.64 -5.58 -4.90
C ASP A 21 -11.96 -4.96 -6.14
N VAL A 22 -12.73 -4.85 -7.22
CA VAL A 22 -12.20 -4.38 -8.51
C VAL A 22 -11.67 -2.95 -8.40
N ASP A 23 -12.33 -2.11 -7.61
CA ASP A 23 -11.94 -0.71 -7.43
C ASP A 23 -10.64 -0.60 -6.61
N GLY A 24 -10.50 -1.41 -5.55
CA GLY A 24 -9.30 -1.51 -4.72
C GLY A 24 -8.09 -2.03 -5.48
N ALA A 25 -8.26 -3.10 -6.27
CA ALA A 25 -7.20 -3.65 -7.12
C ALA A 25 -6.77 -2.65 -8.20
N THR A 26 -7.73 -1.98 -8.83
CA THR A 26 -7.44 -0.97 -9.88
C THR A 26 -6.67 0.22 -9.30
N SER A 27 -7.12 0.75 -8.17
CA SER A 27 -6.47 1.87 -7.48
C SER A 27 -5.05 1.50 -7.03
N THR A 28 -4.88 0.32 -6.46
CA THR A 28 -3.56 -0.22 -6.06
C THR A 28 -2.63 -0.31 -7.26
N SER A 29 -3.10 -0.85 -8.39
CA SER A 29 -2.30 -0.96 -9.61
C SER A 29 -1.86 0.39 -10.17
N LEU A 30 -2.71 1.42 -10.06
CA LEU A 30 -2.37 2.78 -10.49
C LEU A 30 -1.25 3.37 -9.64
N PHE A 31 -1.31 3.20 -8.33
CA PHE A 31 -0.25 3.65 -7.42
C PHE A 31 1.05 2.90 -7.65
N LEU A 32 1.02 1.57 -7.83
CA LEU A 32 2.22 0.79 -8.14
C LEU A 32 2.92 1.32 -9.39
N LYS A 33 2.19 1.56 -10.48
CA LYS A 33 2.76 2.13 -11.71
C LYS A 33 3.29 3.54 -11.51
N TYR A 34 2.62 4.36 -10.70
CA TYR A 34 3.07 5.71 -10.40
C TYR A 34 4.40 5.70 -9.63
N PHE A 35 4.53 4.88 -8.60
CA PHE A 35 5.78 4.78 -7.82
C PHE A 35 6.91 4.12 -8.62
N GLU A 36 6.60 3.11 -9.43
CA GLU A 36 7.56 2.49 -10.36
C GLU A 36 8.13 3.53 -11.34
N ALA A 37 7.28 4.39 -11.92
CA ALA A 37 7.71 5.47 -12.82
C ALA A 37 8.62 6.50 -12.12
N LEU A 38 8.55 6.62 -10.79
CA LEU A 38 9.42 7.45 -9.97
C LEU A 38 10.67 6.71 -9.47
N GLY A 39 10.83 5.42 -9.77
CA GLY A 39 11.93 4.58 -9.29
C GLY A 39 11.86 4.26 -7.80
N ILE A 40 10.66 4.32 -7.21
CA ILE A 40 10.43 4.09 -5.78
C ILE A 40 9.90 2.68 -5.57
N ASP A 41 10.61 1.89 -4.77
CA ASP A 41 10.17 0.56 -4.36
C ASP A 41 9.06 0.67 -3.30
N VAL A 42 7.94 -0.01 -3.56
CA VAL A 42 6.76 0.02 -2.69
C VAL A 42 6.29 -1.40 -2.41
N ILE A 43 5.96 -1.66 -1.15
CA ILE A 43 5.38 -2.93 -0.72
C ILE A 43 3.86 -2.79 -0.77
N TYR A 44 3.14 -3.82 -1.19
CA TYR A 44 1.69 -3.79 -1.19
C TYR A 44 1.11 -5.07 -0.63
N HIS A 45 -0.08 -4.96 -0.06
CA HIS A 45 -0.89 -6.10 0.38
C HIS A 45 -2.32 -5.89 -0.08
N ILE A 46 -2.90 -6.92 -0.70
CA ILE A 46 -4.33 -6.98 -0.98
C ILE A 46 -4.87 -8.09 -0.07
N PRO A 47 -5.74 -7.76 0.90
CA PRO A 47 -6.22 -8.72 1.87
C PRO A 47 -7.08 -9.78 1.19
N ASP A 48 -6.97 -11.03 1.64
CA ASP A 48 -7.89 -12.07 1.21
C ASP A 48 -9.23 -11.92 1.96
N ARG A 49 -10.30 -11.65 1.21
CA ARG A 49 -11.64 -11.42 1.77
C ARG A 49 -12.12 -12.56 2.69
N ILE A 50 -11.79 -13.80 2.36
CA ILE A 50 -12.32 -14.99 3.02
C ILE A 50 -11.57 -15.22 4.34
N THR A 51 -10.26 -15.00 4.35
CA THR A 51 -9.41 -15.31 5.52
C THR A 51 -9.20 -14.10 6.43
N GLU A 52 -9.11 -12.88 5.87
CA GLU A 52 -8.80 -11.65 6.60
C GLU A 52 -10.02 -10.76 6.85
N GLY A 53 -11.12 -10.97 6.13
CA GLY A 53 -12.34 -10.19 6.25
C GLY A 53 -12.32 -8.88 5.46
N TYR A 54 -13.12 -7.89 5.88
CA TYR A 54 -13.24 -6.59 5.20
C TYR A 54 -12.31 -5.54 5.80
N GLY A 55 -11.48 -4.91 4.96
CA GLY A 55 -10.64 -3.77 5.32
C GLY A 55 -9.34 -4.12 6.06
N PRO A 56 -8.71 -3.14 6.72
CA PRO A 56 -7.41 -3.31 7.38
C PRO A 56 -7.51 -4.32 8.53
N SER A 57 -7.03 -5.54 8.29
CA SER A 57 -6.90 -6.58 9.30
C SER A 57 -5.55 -6.43 10.02
N ARG A 58 -5.46 -6.90 11.28
CA ARG A 58 -4.15 -6.99 11.95
C ARG A 58 -3.17 -7.85 11.16
N GLN A 59 -3.65 -8.90 10.49
CA GLN A 59 -2.83 -9.77 9.65
C GLN A 59 -2.24 -9.03 8.45
N GLY A 60 -3.04 -8.20 7.77
CA GLY A 60 -2.59 -7.38 6.66
C GLY A 60 -1.63 -6.27 7.08
N ILE A 61 -1.80 -5.73 8.29
CA ILE A 61 -0.83 -4.77 8.87
C ILE A 61 0.47 -5.47 9.28
N ASP A 62 0.39 -6.68 9.84
CA ASP A 62 1.57 -7.47 10.24
C ASP A 62 2.40 -7.94 9.04
N PHE A 63 1.79 -8.06 7.85
CA PHE A 63 2.50 -8.30 6.59
C PHE A 63 3.40 -7.13 6.19
N LEU A 64 3.06 -5.91 6.64
CA LEU A 64 3.78 -4.69 6.30
C LEU A 64 4.85 -4.39 7.38
N PRO A 65 6.09 -4.02 7.02
CA PRO A 65 7.13 -3.71 8.00
C PRO A 65 6.73 -2.56 8.92
N LEU A 66 7.03 -2.69 10.22
CA LEU A 66 6.73 -1.71 11.29
C LEU A 66 7.23 -0.27 11.04
N LYS A 67 8.14 -0.05 10.07
CA LYS A 67 8.64 1.26 9.65
C LYS A 67 8.26 1.54 8.19
N MET A 68 6.96 1.56 7.92
CA MET A 68 6.43 1.81 6.58
C MET A 68 5.23 2.74 6.64
N PHE A 69 5.13 3.64 5.67
CA PHE A 69 4.00 4.53 5.52
C PHE A 69 2.88 3.82 4.73
N LEU A 70 1.70 3.63 5.32
CA LEU A 70 0.55 3.03 4.63
C LEU A 70 -0.24 4.07 3.81
N LEU A 71 -0.60 3.67 2.59
CA LEU A 71 -1.60 4.26 1.73
C LEU A 71 -2.87 3.42 1.71
#